data_AF-A0A7V4UH87-F1
#
_entry.id   AF-A0A7V4UH87-F1
#
_cell.length_a   1.000
_cell.length_b   1.000
_cell.length_c   1.000
_cell.angle_alpha   90.00
_cell.angle_beta   90.00
_cell.angle_gamma   90.00
#
_symmetry.space_group_name_H-M   'P 1'
#
loop_
_entity.id
_entity.type
_entity.pdbx_description
1 polymer ?
#
loop_
_entity_poly.entity_id
_entity_poly.type
_entity_poly.pdbx_seq_one_letter_code
_entity_poly.pdbx_strand_id
1 'polypeptide(L)'
;MVQTLPPRRRWPIALVLSCAVFGIAAPAASIAAAPRLGDLSAQQPAGTREMIARLDRLWRESDPLKNFYLSTAAIAPSRELWAQTPGLPQRLLQPAPYRFLVHAGRNDEALAELDRIDAELAASGMAAPTEIQRHLLLYRALAHLRIGEIENCLHNHNADSCLFPIQGGGVHRSRRGSEQAMQVLTRLLDLEPQNLQARWLLNIAAMTLGEYPGGVPRKWLISPKLLESAHPLPRFRDIAGALALAVDGLAGG
;
A
#
# COMPACT_ATOMS: atom_id res chain seq x y z
N MET A 1 30.38 -63.96 19.23
CA MET A 1 29.19 -64.49 18.50
C MET A 1 28.85 -63.48 17.42
N VAL A 2 29.24 -63.81 16.19
CA VAL A 2 29.26 -62.92 15.03
C VAL A 2 27.86 -62.93 14.39
N GLN A 3 27.20 -61.77 14.31
CA GLN A 3 25.94 -61.64 13.58
C GLN A 3 26.24 -61.40 12.09
N THR A 4 25.89 -62.39 11.28
CA THR A 4 26.02 -62.41 9.83
C THR A 4 24.87 -61.66 9.16
N LEU A 5 25.18 -60.67 8.32
CA LEU A 5 24.24 -59.99 7.42
C LEU A 5 23.80 -60.90 6.26
N PRO A 6 22.52 -60.88 5.83
CA PRO A 6 22.07 -61.61 4.65
C PRO A 6 22.35 -60.85 3.33
N PRO A 7 22.33 -61.54 2.17
CA PRO A 7 23.02 -61.11 0.95
C PRO A 7 22.24 -60.10 0.10
N ARG A 8 23.01 -59.23 -0.58
CA ARG A 8 22.53 -58.24 -1.56
C ARG A 8 22.01 -58.96 -2.81
N ARG A 9 20.71 -58.84 -3.10
CA ARG A 9 20.13 -59.20 -4.41
C ARG A 9 20.48 -58.13 -5.44
N ARG A 10 21.18 -58.54 -6.51
CA ARG A 10 21.34 -57.78 -7.76
C ARG A 10 20.12 -58.01 -8.64
N TRP A 11 19.49 -56.94 -9.12
CA TRP A 11 18.49 -56.98 -10.19
C TRP A 11 18.94 -56.08 -11.36
N PRO A 12 18.57 -56.43 -12.60
CA PRO A 12 19.28 -55.99 -13.80
C PRO A 12 18.87 -54.60 -14.31
N ILE A 13 19.69 -54.15 -15.25
CA ILE A 13 19.71 -52.90 -16.01
C ILE A 13 18.43 -52.68 -16.84
N ALA A 14 18.13 -51.40 -17.04
CA ALA A 14 17.31 -50.76 -18.07
C ALA A 14 15.78 -50.71 -17.87
N LEU A 15 15.33 -49.53 -17.43
CA LEU A 15 14.16 -48.88 -18.00
C LEU A 15 14.46 -47.38 -18.12
N VAL A 16 14.82 -46.95 -19.34
CA VAL A 16 14.83 -45.53 -19.71
C VAL A 16 13.37 -45.11 -19.80
N LEU A 17 12.84 -44.58 -18.69
CA LEU A 17 11.58 -43.87 -18.69
C LEU A 17 11.85 -42.46 -19.22
N SER A 18 11.47 -42.26 -20.47
CA SER A 18 11.24 -40.94 -21.05
C SER A 18 10.33 -40.14 -20.12
N CYS A 19 10.90 -39.22 -19.34
CA CYS A 19 10.12 -38.20 -18.66
C CYS A 19 9.59 -37.25 -19.72
N ALA A 20 8.39 -37.55 -20.22
CA ALA A 20 7.56 -36.55 -20.87
C ALA A 20 7.45 -35.37 -19.91
N VAL A 21 8.00 -34.22 -20.30
CA VAL A 21 7.74 -32.94 -19.65
C VAL A 21 6.27 -32.65 -19.89
N PHE A 22 5.41 -33.14 -19.01
CA PHE A 22 4.08 -32.58 -18.86
C PHE A 22 4.29 -31.17 -18.33
N GLY A 23 4.18 -30.19 -19.23
CA GLY A 23 3.97 -28.80 -18.85
C GLY A 23 2.70 -28.74 -18.03
N ILE A 24 2.83 -28.82 -16.71
CA ILE A 24 1.78 -28.44 -15.78
C ILE A 24 1.74 -26.92 -15.89
N ALA A 25 1.00 -26.43 -16.88
CA ALA A 25 0.43 -25.10 -16.81
C ALA A 25 -0.46 -25.13 -15.56
N ALA A 26 0.08 -24.63 -14.43
CA ALA A 26 -0.73 -24.32 -13.28
C ALA A 26 -1.84 -23.40 -13.82
N PRO A 27 -3.13 -23.79 -13.72
CA PRO A 27 -4.18 -22.87 -14.11
C PRO A 27 -3.97 -21.64 -13.24
N ALA A 28 -3.86 -20.47 -13.87
CA ALA A 28 -3.99 -19.23 -13.15
C ALA A 28 -5.27 -19.37 -12.33
N ALA A 29 -5.12 -19.55 -11.03
CA ALA A 29 -6.25 -19.60 -10.12
C ALA A 29 -6.87 -18.22 -10.27
N SER A 30 -7.93 -18.16 -11.08
CA SER A 30 -8.89 -17.06 -11.02
C SER A 30 -9.15 -16.89 -9.54
N ILE A 31 -8.88 -15.70 -9.02
CA ILE A 31 -9.37 -15.32 -7.70
C ILE A 31 -10.87 -15.47 -7.84
N ALA A 32 -11.38 -16.64 -7.47
CA ALA A 32 -12.80 -16.90 -7.40
C ALA A 32 -13.26 -15.86 -6.39
N ALA A 33 -14.01 -14.87 -6.89
CA ALA A 33 -14.62 -13.86 -6.07
C ALA A 33 -15.21 -14.59 -4.86
N ALA A 34 -14.76 -14.21 -3.65
CA ALA A 34 -15.30 -14.75 -2.42
C ALA A 34 -16.82 -14.83 -2.60
N PRO A 35 -17.47 -15.98 -2.29
CA PRO A 35 -18.88 -16.15 -2.57
C PRO A 35 -19.59 -14.95 -1.95
N ARG A 36 -20.03 -14.01 -2.81
CA ARG A 36 -20.90 -12.94 -2.39
C ARG A 36 -22.04 -13.70 -1.75
N LEU A 37 -22.27 -13.52 -0.44
CA LEU A 37 -23.51 -13.94 0.22
C LEU A 37 -24.61 -13.68 -0.81
N GLY A 38 -25.11 -14.77 -1.41
CA GLY A 38 -25.76 -14.70 -2.73
C GLY A 38 -26.81 -13.61 -2.69
N ASP A 39 -26.87 -12.74 -3.71
CA ASP A 39 -27.61 -11.47 -3.69
C ASP A 39 -28.96 -11.58 -2.95
N LEU A 40 -28.93 -11.27 -1.64
CA LEU A 40 -30.10 -11.40 -0.78
C LEU A 40 -31.03 -10.19 -0.96
N SER A 41 -30.68 -9.23 -1.84
CA SER A 41 -31.42 -7.98 -2.02
C SER A 41 -32.91 -8.23 -2.30
N ALA A 42 -33.23 -9.23 -3.13
CA ALA A 42 -34.62 -9.59 -3.43
C ALA A 42 -35.40 -10.10 -2.21
N GLN A 43 -34.70 -10.71 -1.24
CA GLN A 43 -35.27 -11.29 -0.03
C GLN A 43 -35.31 -10.32 1.16
N GLN A 44 -34.71 -9.13 1.02
CA GLN A 44 -34.71 -8.11 2.07
C GLN A 44 -36.08 -7.43 2.21
N PRO A 45 -36.43 -6.86 3.38
CA PRO A 45 -37.62 -6.02 3.56
C PRO A 45 -37.71 -4.86 2.55
N ALA A 46 -38.92 -4.38 2.28
CA ALA A 46 -39.16 -3.34 1.25
C ALA A 46 -38.28 -2.09 1.43
N GLY A 47 -38.18 -1.56 2.66
CA GLY A 47 -37.33 -0.40 2.93
C GLY A 47 -35.84 -0.64 2.69
N THR A 48 -35.36 -1.86 2.94
CA THR A 48 -33.96 -2.23 2.65
C THR A 48 -33.71 -2.32 1.15
N ARG A 49 -34.66 -2.82 0.36
CA ARG A 49 -34.57 -2.80 -1.11
C ARG A 49 -34.55 -1.38 -1.67
N GLU A 50 -35.36 -0.48 -1.11
CA GLU A 50 -35.33 0.94 -1.46
C GLU A 50 -33.99 1.58 -1.14
N MET A 51 -33.42 1.27 0.03
CA MET A 51 -32.09 1.72 0.41
C MET A 51 -31.02 1.20 -0.56
N ILE A 52 -31.03 -0.09 -0.90
CA ILE A 52 -30.10 -0.70 -1.87
C ILE A 52 -30.20 0.03 -3.22
N ALA A 53 -31.42 0.18 -3.76
CA ALA A 53 -31.64 0.87 -5.02
C ALA A 53 -31.18 2.34 -4.97
N ARG A 54 -31.33 3.01 -3.82
CA ARG A 54 -30.83 4.37 -3.61
C ARG A 54 -29.30 4.42 -3.60
N LEU A 55 -28.64 3.51 -2.88
CA LEU A 55 -27.17 3.44 -2.82
C LEU A 55 -26.57 3.09 -4.19
N ASP A 56 -27.16 2.15 -4.92
CA ASP A 56 -26.73 1.78 -6.28
C ASP A 56 -26.83 2.94 -7.27
N ARG A 57 -27.88 3.77 -7.13
CA ARG A 57 -28.03 4.97 -7.93
C ARG A 57 -26.97 6.01 -7.56
N LEU A 58 -26.80 6.30 -6.27
CA LEU A 58 -25.78 7.24 -5.78
C LEU A 58 -24.37 6.82 -6.22
N TRP A 59 -24.08 5.52 -6.20
CA TRP A 59 -22.82 4.97 -6.68
C TRP A 59 -22.63 5.19 -8.18
N ARG A 60 -23.62 4.83 -9.00
CA ARG A 60 -23.57 4.96 -10.47
C ARG A 60 -23.49 6.41 -10.96
N GLU A 61 -24.14 7.33 -10.24
CA GLU A 61 -24.17 8.75 -10.57
C GLU A 61 -22.99 9.54 -9.96
N SER A 62 -22.13 8.88 -9.20
CA SER A 62 -21.02 9.54 -8.52
C SER A 62 -19.92 9.96 -9.51
N ASP A 63 -19.52 11.23 -9.45
CA ASP A 63 -18.39 11.77 -10.21
C ASP A 63 -17.06 11.23 -9.64
N PRO A 64 -16.30 10.41 -10.40
CA PRO A 64 -15.05 9.83 -9.90
C PRO A 64 -14.02 10.88 -9.50
N LEU A 65 -13.99 12.04 -10.15
CA LEU A 65 -13.03 13.10 -9.82
C LEU A 65 -13.33 13.79 -8.49
N LYS A 66 -14.56 13.65 -7.98
CA LYS A 66 -15.01 14.23 -6.70
C LYS A 66 -15.19 13.19 -5.59
N ASN A 67 -15.16 11.91 -5.92
CA ASN A 67 -15.34 10.83 -4.96
C ASN A 67 -14.02 10.09 -4.68
N PHE A 68 -13.50 10.27 -3.47
CA PHE A 68 -12.27 9.65 -3.00
C PHE A 68 -12.26 8.11 -3.15
N TYR A 69 -13.41 7.45 -2.93
CA TYR A 69 -13.53 5.99 -3.03
C TYR A 69 -13.50 5.48 -4.47
N LEU A 70 -13.62 6.36 -5.46
CA LEU A 70 -13.58 6.04 -6.89
C LEU A 70 -12.21 6.35 -7.51
N SER A 71 -11.15 6.37 -6.71
CA SER A 71 -9.80 6.74 -7.16
C SER A 71 -9.33 5.95 -8.39
N THR A 72 -9.59 4.64 -8.48
CA THR A 72 -9.25 3.86 -9.69
C THR A 72 -9.99 4.34 -10.93
N ALA A 73 -11.29 4.64 -10.81
CA ALA A 73 -12.12 5.14 -11.91
C ALA A 73 -11.76 6.59 -12.29
N ALA A 74 -11.19 7.37 -11.37
CA ALA A 74 -10.78 8.76 -11.56
C ALA A 74 -9.47 8.92 -12.36
N ILE A 75 -8.65 7.86 -12.50
CA ILE A 75 -7.33 7.96 -13.15
C ILE A 75 -7.44 8.36 -14.63
N ALA A 76 -8.29 7.70 -15.41
CA ALA A 76 -8.41 8.00 -16.84
C ALA A 76 -9.01 9.41 -17.09
N PRO A 77 -10.13 9.80 -16.46
CA PRO A 77 -10.67 11.15 -16.60
C PRO A 77 -9.71 12.26 -16.14
N SER A 78 -8.95 12.05 -15.06
CA SER A 78 -7.97 13.05 -14.59
C SER A 78 -6.82 13.24 -15.57
N ARG A 79 -6.32 12.17 -16.20
CA ARG A 79 -5.31 12.25 -17.26
C ARG A 79 -5.83 12.95 -18.50
N GLU A 80 -7.06 12.66 -18.91
CA GLU A 80 -7.70 13.33 -20.04
C GLU A 80 -7.85 14.83 -19.79
N LEU A 81 -8.36 15.21 -18.62
CA LEU A 81 -8.47 16.60 -18.20
C LEU A 81 -7.11 17.32 -18.22
N TRP A 82 -6.05 16.66 -17.74
CA TRP A 82 -4.69 17.20 -17.76
C TRP A 82 -4.13 17.36 -19.17
N ALA A 83 -4.39 16.41 -20.06
CA ALA A 83 -3.98 16.48 -21.46
C ALA A 83 -4.66 17.64 -22.21
N GLN A 84 -5.92 17.92 -21.89
CA GLN A 84 -6.69 19.02 -22.48
C GLN A 84 -6.38 20.38 -21.83
N THR A 85 -5.81 20.40 -20.63
CA THR A 85 -5.50 21.63 -19.91
C THR A 85 -4.14 22.20 -20.36
N PRO A 86 -4.09 23.41 -20.94
CA PRO A 86 -2.86 23.98 -21.46
C PRO A 86 -2.01 24.56 -20.34
N GLY A 87 -0.70 24.26 -20.37
CA GLY A 87 0.27 24.81 -19.44
C GLY A 87 0.24 24.17 -18.06
N LEU A 88 1.41 23.97 -17.48
CA LEU A 88 1.56 23.38 -16.17
C LEU A 88 0.83 24.16 -15.05
N PRO A 89 0.88 25.51 -14.99
CA PRO A 89 0.18 26.25 -13.94
C PRO A 89 -1.32 25.96 -13.88
N GLN A 90 -1.98 25.85 -15.04
CA GLN A 90 -3.42 25.54 -15.12
C GLN A 90 -3.69 24.09 -14.75
N ARG A 91 -2.85 23.14 -15.18
CA ARG A 91 -2.98 21.71 -14.81
C ARG A 91 -2.87 21.50 -13.31
N LEU A 92 -1.98 22.21 -12.63
CA LEU A 92 -1.78 22.10 -11.18
C LEU A 92 -3.00 22.55 -10.36
N LEU A 93 -3.95 23.26 -10.98
CA LEU A 93 -5.23 23.62 -10.37
C LEU A 93 -6.32 22.55 -10.59
N GLN A 94 -6.07 21.55 -11.43
CA GLN A 94 -7.01 20.48 -11.75
C GLN A 94 -6.79 19.23 -10.88
N PRO A 95 -7.79 18.35 -10.73
CA PRO A 95 -7.62 17.04 -10.10
C PRO A 95 -6.46 16.26 -10.72
N ALA A 96 -5.40 16.05 -9.95
CA ALA A 96 -4.13 15.54 -10.47
C ALA A 96 -4.06 14.01 -10.50
N PRO A 97 -3.60 13.39 -11.61
CA PRO A 97 -3.52 11.93 -11.74
C PRO A 97 -2.73 11.23 -10.63
N TYR A 98 -1.60 11.81 -10.19
CA TYR A 98 -0.77 11.21 -9.14
C TYR A 98 -1.53 10.99 -7.83
N ARG A 99 -2.52 11.84 -7.52
CA ARG A 99 -3.31 11.74 -6.28
C ARG A 99 -4.16 10.48 -6.30
N PHE A 100 -4.89 10.29 -7.39
CA PHE A 100 -5.73 9.11 -7.60
C PHE A 100 -4.89 7.83 -7.70
N LEU A 101 -3.71 7.89 -8.31
CA LEU A 101 -2.79 6.76 -8.40
C LEU A 101 -2.31 6.30 -7.01
N VAL A 102 -1.91 7.22 -6.11
CA VAL A 102 -1.54 6.87 -4.72
C VAL A 102 -2.70 6.20 -3.98
N HIS A 103 -3.91 6.76 -4.12
CA HIS A 103 -5.10 6.20 -3.46
C HIS A 103 -5.51 4.85 -4.03
N ALA A 104 -5.31 4.62 -5.33
CA ALA A 104 -5.52 3.34 -6.00
C ALA A 104 -4.39 2.31 -5.77
N GLY A 105 -3.35 2.66 -5.00
CA GLY A 105 -2.20 1.78 -4.73
C GLY A 105 -1.21 1.65 -5.91
N ARG A 106 -1.38 2.42 -6.97
CA ARG A 106 -0.51 2.47 -8.17
C ARG A 106 0.66 3.43 -7.92
N ASN A 107 1.42 3.17 -6.86
CA ASN A 107 2.36 4.14 -6.29
C ASN A 107 3.56 4.44 -7.19
N ASP A 108 4.12 3.44 -7.88
CA ASP A 108 5.24 3.67 -8.82
C ASP A 108 4.79 4.54 -10.01
N GLU A 109 3.55 4.36 -10.49
CA GLU A 109 2.98 5.25 -11.51
C GLU A 109 2.74 6.66 -10.99
N ALA A 110 2.32 6.80 -9.72
CA ALA A 110 2.17 8.11 -9.09
C ALA A 110 3.53 8.85 -9.02
N LEU A 111 4.61 8.14 -8.65
CA LEU A 111 5.96 8.69 -8.65
C LEU A 111 6.38 9.12 -10.07
N ALA A 112 6.09 8.31 -11.09
CA ALA A 112 6.38 8.68 -12.48
C ALA A 112 5.59 9.91 -12.99
N GLU A 113 4.35 10.12 -12.54
CA GLU A 113 3.61 11.38 -12.80
C GLU A 113 4.27 12.57 -12.09
N LEU A 114 4.70 12.40 -10.83
CA LEU A 114 5.37 13.45 -10.07
C LEU A 114 6.73 13.82 -10.68
N ASP A 115 7.51 12.84 -11.13
CA ASP A 115 8.79 13.05 -11.83
C ASP A 115 8.59 13.82 -13.14
N ARG A 116 7.51 13.55 -13.87
CA ARG A 116 7.15 14.31 -15.09
C ARG A 116 6.83 15.76 -14.78
N ILE A 117 6.11 16.04 -13.70
CA ILE A 117 5.81 17.41 -13.25
C ILE A 117 7.11 18.14 -12.91
N ASP A 118 8.01 17.50 -12.17
CA ASP A 118 9.32 18.08 -11.81
C ASP A 118 10.15 18.40 -13.06
N ALA A 119 10.16 17.50 -14.06
CA ALA A 119 10.86 17.72 -15.32
C ALA A 119 10.26 18.88 -16.14
N GLU A 120 8.93 19.02 -16.18
CA GLU A 120 8.26 20.14 -16.87
C GLU A 120 8.52 21.48 -16.18
N LEU A 121 8.51 21.52 -14.84
CA LEU A 121 8.91 22.71 -14.07
C LEU A 121 10.34 23.13 -14.42
N ALA A 122 11.29 22.19 -14.36
CA ALA A 122 12.68 22.45 -14.68
C ALA A 122 12.88 22.95 -16.12
N ALA A 123 12.21 22.32 -17.10
CA ALA A 123 12.30 22.72 -18.51
C ALA A 123 11.71 24.10 -18.79
N SER A 124 10.67 24.49 -18.04
CA SER A 124 10.05 25.82 -18.17
C SER A 124 10.86 26.95 -17.53
N GLY A 125 11.89 26.63 -16.73
CA GLY A 125 12.62 27.60 -15.93
C GLY A 125 11.79 28.21 -14.79
N MET A 126 10.58 27.71 -14.55
CA MET A 126 9.70 28.16 -13.48
C MET A 126 9.95 27.36 -12.21
N ALA A 127 10.05 28.05 -11.08
CA ALA A 127 9.92 27.40 -9.78
C ALA A 127 8.42 27.16 -9.50
N ALA A 128 8.07 25.97 -8.99
CA ALA A 128 6.74 25.76 -8.45
C ALA A 128 6.51 26.71 -7.26
N PRO A 129 5.32 27.32 -7.14
CA PRO A 129 4.94 28.02 -5.91
C PRO A 129 5.17 27.13 -4.69
N THR A 130 5.63 27.69 -3.58
CA THR A 130 6.00 26.92 -2.38
C THR A 130 4.88 25.99 -1.89
N GLU A 131 3.62 26.41 -1.99
CA GLU A 131 2.46 25.56 -1.67
C GLU A 131 2.39 24.31 -2.56
N ILE A 132 2.54 24.48 -3.88
CA ILE A 132 2.55 23.36 -4.83
C ILE A 132 3.73 22.44 -4.55
N GLN A 133 4.92 23.00 -4.32
CA GLN A 133 6.10 22.20 -4.01
C GLN A 133 5.89 21.34 -2.75
N ARG A 134 5.34 21.92 -1.68
CA ARG A 134 5.01 21.19 -0.45
C ARG A 134 4.00 20.08 -0.70
N HIS A 135 2.96 20.36 -1.51
CA HIS A 135 1.95 19.39 -1.88
C HIS A 135 2.52 18.20 -2.67
N LEU A 136 3.37 18.47 -3.66
CA LEU A 136 4.02 17.42 -4.47
C LEU A 136 4.96 16.56 -3.60
N LEU A 137 5.73 17.18 -2.70
CA LEU A 137 6.58 16.45 -1.75
C LEU A 137 5.76 15.55 -0.82
N LEU A 138 4.62 16.03 -0.32
CA LEU A 138 3.75 15.23 0.54
C LEU A 138 3.24 13.99 -0.21
N TYR A 139 2.72 14.14 -1.44
CA TYR A 139 2.25 13.01 -2.23
C TYR A 139 3.38 12.04 -2.63
N ARG A 140 4.59 12.55 -2.90
CA ARG A 140 5.77 11.71 -3.13
C ARG A 140 6.12 10.88 -1.90
N ALA A 141 6.11 11.50 -0.72
CA ALA A 141 6.34 10.79 0.54
C ALA A 141 5.27 9.72 0.80
N LEU A 142 3.99 10.05 0.56
CA LEU A 142 2.89 9.09 0.68
C LEU A 142 3.06 7.91 -0.28
N ALA A 143 3.40 8.15 -1.55
CA ALA A 143 3.64 7.08 -2.51
C ALA A 143 4.75 6.12 -2.04
N HIS A 144 5.86 6.66 -1.52
CA HIS A 144 6.95 5.86 -0.95
C HIS A 144 6.55 5.09 0.31
N LEU A 145 5.78 5.68 1.22
CA LEU A 145 5.25 4.98 2.40
C LEU A 145 4.32 3.83 2.00
N ARG A 146 3.46 4.05 1.01
CA ARG A 146 2.54 3.05 0.46
C ARG A 146 3.28 1.90 -0.23
N ILE A 147 4.39 2.19 -0.91
CA ILE A 147 5.31 1.15 -1.40
C ILE A 147 5.83 0.31 -0.24
N GLY A 148 6.29 0.96 0.85
CA GLY A 148 6.75 0.27 2.05
C GLY A 148 5.65 -0.61 2.66
N GLU A 149 4.43 -0.11 2.79
CA GLU A 149 3.26 -0.85 3.27
C GLU A 149 2.98 -2.09 2.40
N ILE A 150 2.90 -1.92 1.08
CA ILE A 150 2.59 -3.03 0.16
C ILE A 150 3.66 -4.13 0.26
N GLU A 151 4.94 -3.76 0.24
CA GLU A 151 6.03 -4.74 0.23
C GLU A 151 6.20 -5.46 1.57
N ASN A 152 5.83 -4.82 2.69
CA ASN A 152 6.14 -5.33 4.02
C ASN A 152 4.91 -5.73 4.85
N CYS A 153 3.83 -4.95 4.82
CA CYS A 153 2.63 -5.24 5.58
C CYS A 153 1.60 -6.05 4.79
N LEU A 154 1.55 -5.92 3.46
CA LEU A 154 0.63 -6.68 2.61
C LEU A 154 1.28 -7.97 2.10
N HIS A 155 2.36 -7.87 1.32
CA HIS A 155 3.00 -9.06 0.72
C HIS A 155 3.75 -9.94 1.71
N ASN A 156 4.21 -9.37 2.83
CA ASN A 156 4.96 -10.10 3.87
C ASN A 156 4.31 -9.89 5.25
N HIS A 157 2.97 -9.97 5.27
CA HIS A 157 2.16 -9.77 6.47
C HIS A 157 2.54 -10.72 7.62
N ASN A 158 2.53 -10.19 8.84
CA ASN A 158 2.61 -10.96 10.07
C ASN A 158 1.81 -10.26 11.19
N ALA A 159 1.66 -10.92 12.33
CA ALA A 159 0.85 -10.43 13.45
C ALA A 159 1.32 -9.10 14.07
N ASP A 160 2.56 -8.65 13.81
CA ASP A 160 3.08 -7.35 14.23
C ASP A 160 3.05 -6.29 13.11
N SER A 161 2.69 -6.67 11.86
CA SER A 161 2.67 -5.76 10.72
C SER A 161 1.78 -4.56 10.98
N CYS A 162 2.34 -3.36 10.75
CA CYS A 162 1.60 -2.10 10.83
C CYS A 162 0.93 -1.82 12.20
N LEU A 163 1.35 -2.49 13.29
CA LEU A 163 0.92 -2.16 14.65
C LEU A 163 1.71 -0.96 15.20
N PHE A 164 1.00 0.05 15.68
CA PHE A 164 1.62 1.24 16.28
C PHE A 164 1.85 1.08 17.80
N PRO A 165 3.01 1.51 18.34
CA PRO A 165 4.22 1.93 17.63
C PRO A 165 4.92 0.73 16.96
N ILE A 166 5.42 0.96 15.75
CA ILE A 166 6.01 -0.09 14.90
C ILE A 166 7.37 -0.49 15.45
N GLN A 167 7.52 -1.77 15.72
CA GLN A 167 8.71 -2.37 16.37
C GLN A 167 8.69 -3.89 16.17
N GLY A 168 9.81 -4.56 16.51
CA GLY A 168 9.88 -6.02 16.46
C GLY A 168 9.54 -6.59 15.08
N GLY A 169 8.56 -7.50 15.00
CA GLY A 169 8.12 -8.11 13.74
C GLY A 169 7.48 -7.13 12.73
N GLY A 170 7.10 -5.93 13.17
CA GLY A 170 6.55 -4.87 12.32
C GLY A 170 7.60 -4.06 11.55
N VAL A 171 8.90 -4.24 11.84
CA VAL A 171 9.98 -3.55 11.12
C VAL A 171 10.08 -4.08 9.68
N HIS A 172 10.14 -3.15 8.74
CA HIS A 172 10.17 -3.43 7.30
C HIS A 172 11.50 -4.09 6.89
N ARG A 173 11.38 -5.17 6.11
CA ARG A 173 12.51 -5.84 5.46
C ARG A 173 12.88 -5.17 4.15
N SER A 174 11.89 -4.83 3.33
CA SER A 174 12.07 -3.96 2.17
C SER A 174 12.07 -2.50 2.62
N ARG A 175 13.27 -1.94 2.74
CA ARG A 175 13.50 -0.62 3.34
C ARG A 175 13.29 0.54 2.38
N ARG A 176 13.30 0.27 1.06
CA ARG A 176 13.32 1.30 0.00
C ARG A 176 12.21 2.34 0.14
N GLY A 177 11.00 1.91 0.50
CA GLY A 177 9.85 2.81 0.63
C GLY A 177 10.06 3.81 1.77
N SER A 178 10.38 3.32 2.96
CA SER A 178 10.54 4.17 4.14
C SER A 178 11.79 5.04 4.08
N GLU A 179 12.90 4.54 3.53
CA GLU A 179 14.13 5.33 3.35
C GLU A 179 13.90 6.54 2.43
N GLN A 180 13.24 6.33 1.29
CA GLN A 180 12.90 7.42 0.37
C GLN A 180 11.87 8.38 0.97
N ALA A 181 10.88 7.85 1.69
CA ALA A 181 9.91 8.67 2.41
C ALA A 181 10.59 9.60 3.42
N MET A 182 11.54 9.11 4.23
CA MET A 182 12.27 9.96 5.20
C MET A 182 13.03 11.10 4.53
N GLN A 183 13.68 10.84 3.38
CA GLN A 183 14.38 11.88 2.62
C GLN A 183 13.42 12.95 2.08
N VAL A 184 12.27 12.55 1.55
CA VAL A 184 11.25 13.48 1.03
C VAL A 184 10.59 14.27 2.17
N LEU A 185 10.24 13.61 3.28
CA LEU A 185 9.60 14.25 4.44
C LEU A 185 10.54 15.23 5.14
N THR A 186 11.83 14.92 5.21
CA THR A 186 12.85 15.84 5.72
C THR A 186 12.89 17.13 4.88
N ARG A 187 12.91 17.00 3.54
CA ARG A 187 12.84 18.16 2.63
C ARG A 187 11.56 18.96 2.82
N LEU A 188 10.41 18.29 2.97
CA LEU A 188 9.13 18.96 3.24
C LEU A 188 9.17 19.73 4.57
N LEU A 189 9.74 19.14 5.63
CA LEU A 189 9.83 19.78 6.94
C LEU A 189 10.89 20.88 7.01
N ASP A 190 11.89 20.89 6.14
CA ASP A 190 12.79 22.03 6.00
C ASP A 190 12.08 23.24 5.36
N LEU A 191 11.10 23.00 4.46
CA LEU A 191 10.25 24.04 3.87
C LEU A 191 9.09 24.47 4.79
N GLU A 192 8.54 23.53 5.57
CA GLU A 192 7.41 23.75 6.47
C GLU A 192 7.62 23.03 7.82
N PRO A 193 8.43 23.60 8.72
CA PRO A 193 8.78 22.96 10.00
C PRO A 193 7.59 22.65 10.92
N GLN A 194 6.48 23.38 10.76
CA GLN A 194 5.24 23.23 11.52
C GLN A 194 4.30 22.14 10.98
N ASN A 195 4.63 21.49 9.86
CA ASN A 195 3.76 20.49 9.24
C ASN A 195 3.67 19.22 10.12
N LEU A 196 2.61 19.15 10.94
CA LEU A 196 2.39 18.05 11.88
C LEU A 196 2.20 16.70 11.17
N GLN A 197 1.59 16.70 9.98
CA GLN A 197 1.43 15.49 9.18
C GLN A 197 2.77 14.94 8.73
N ALA A 198 3.64 15.78 8.14
CA ALA A 198 4.96 15.37 7.72
C ALA A 198 5.83 14.92 8.90
N ARG A 199 5.73 15.61 10.04
CA ARG A 199 6.42 15.23 11.28
C ARG A 199 5.97 13.85 11.77
N TRP A 200 4.66 13.59 11.81
CA TRP A 200 4.12 12.29 12.16
C TRP A 200 4.63 11.19 11.23
N LEU A 201 4.48 11.39 9.91
CA LEU A 201 4.89 10.42 8.91
C LEU A 201 6.41 10.15 8.94
N LEU A 202 7.24 11.14 9.26
CA LEU A 202 8.68 10.96 9.40
C LEU A 202 9.02 10.01 10.56
N ASN A 203 8.33 10.16 11.69
CA ASN A 203 8.54 9.29 12.84
C ASN A 203 8.03 7.88 12.55
N ILE A 204 6.90 7.72 11.86
CA ILE A 204 6.42 6.41 11.38
C ILE A 204 7.42 5.75 10.44
N ALA A 205 7.96 6.49 9.48
CA ALA A 205 8.98 5.98 8.55
C ALA A 205 10.26 5.54 9.28
N ALA A 206 10.67 6.25 10.33
CA ALA A 206 11.80 5.82 11.15
C ALA A 206 11.47 4.56 11.98
N MET A 207 10.23 4.44 12.49
CA MET A 207 9.80 3.23 13.22
C MET A 207 9.77 2.01 12.30
N THR A 208 9.27 2.14 11.07
CA THR A 208 9.28 1.03 10.08
C THR A 208 10.68 0.60 9.73
N LEU A 209 11.69 1.47 9.82
CA LEU A 209 13.10 1.11 9.62
C LEU A 209 13.79 0.57 10.88
N GLY A 210 13.12 0.56 12.03
CA GLY A 210 13.71 0.20 13.32
C GLY A 210 14.70 1.25 13.84
N GLU A 211 14.66 2.46 13.31
CA GLU A 211 15.60 3.54 13.62
C GLU A 211 15.04 4.53 14.64
N TYR A 212 13.73 4.50 14.89
CA TYR A 212 13.12 5.36 15.89
C TYR A 212 13.56 4.99 17.33
N PRO A 213 13.88 5.97 18.19
CA PRO A 213 13.87 7.42 17.95
C PRO A 213 15.16 7.99 17.34
N GLY A 214 16.25 7.23 17.33
CA GLY A 214 17.60 7.72 17.00
C GLY A 214 17.77 8.25 15.57
N GLY A 215 17.04 7.71 14.60
CA GLY A 215 17.08 8.08 13.19
C GLY A 215 16.26 9.33 12.83
N VAL A 216 15.54 9.93 13.79
CA VAL A 216 14.75 11.14 13.55
C VAL A 216 15.52 12.38 14.01
N PRO A 217 15.70 13.42 13.17
CA PRO A 217 16.28 14.69 13.59
C PRO A 217 15.56 15.26 14.82
N ARG A 218 16.32 15.67 15.85
CA ARG A 218 15.76 16.10 17.16
C ARG A 218 14.67 17.18 17.05
N LYS A 219 14.79 18.10 16.08
CA LYS A 219 13.79 19.16 15.83
C LYS A 219 12.40 18.64 15.45
N TRP A 220 12.31 17.42 14.91
CA TRP A 220 11.07 16.80 14.45
C TRP A 220 10.73 15.49 15.18
N LEU A 221 11.59 15.02 16.08
CA LEU A 221 11.34 13.84 16.90
C LEU A 221 10.06 14.01 17.72
N ILE A 222 9.15 13.05 17.63
CA ILE A 222 8.06 12.89 18.59
C ILE A 222 8.63 12.05 19.73
N SER A 223 8.57 12.55 20.97
CA SER A 223 9.20 11.87 22.11
C SER A 223 8.58 10.48 22.36
N PRO A 224 9.39 9.43 22.58
CA PRO A 224 8.89 8.11 22.94
C PRO A 224 7.98 8.12 24.17
N LYS A 225 8.23 9.05 25.10
CA LYS A 225 7.41 9.26 26.30
C LYS A 225 5.95 9.59 25.99
N LEU A 226 5.66 10.19 24.83
CA LEU A 226 4.29 10.48 24.39
C LEU A 226 3.56 9.23 23.89
N LEU A 227 4.29 8.14 23.61
CA LEU A 227 3.75 6.89 23.08
C LEU A 227 3.54 5.84 24.19
N GLU A 228 4.01 6.11 25.41
CA GLU A 228 3.83 5.24 26.56
C GLU A 228 2.36 5.20 26.98
N SER A 229 1.84 4.00 27.22
CA SER A 229 0.50 3.84 27.79
C SER A 229 0.49 4.29 29.24
N ALA A 230 -0.57 4.99 29.65
CA ALA A 230 -0.78 5.36 31.05
C ALA A 230 -1.00 4.14 31.96
N HIS A 231 -1.37 2.99 31.38
CA HIS A 231 -1.66 1.75 32.09
C HIS A 231 -1.04 0.52 31.41
N PRO A 232 -0.67 -0.51 32.16
CA PRO A 232 -0.21 -1.77 31.57
C PRO A 232 -1.38 -2.44 30.84
N LEU A 233 -1.24 -2.57 29.51
CA LEU A 233 -2.15 -3.34 28.67
C LEU A 233 -1.35 -4.45 27.97
N PRO A 234 -1.79 -5.72 28.07
CA PRO A 234 -1.12 -6.80 27.36
C PRO A 234 -1.35 -6.67 25.85
N ARG A 235 -0.44 -7.24 25.05
CA ARG A 235 -0.68 -7.40 23.61
C ARG A 235 -1.67 -8.54 23.38
N PHE A 236 -2.67 -8.28 22.56
CA PHE A 236 -3.56 -9.30 22.03
C PHE A 236 -2.93 -9.85 20.75
N ARG A 237 -2.62 -11.14 20.74
CA ARG A 237 -2.02 -11.78 19.56
C ARG A 237 -3.09 -12.15 18.56
N ASP A 238 -2.91 -11.70 17.33
CA ASP A 238 -3.73 -12.18 16.21
C ASP A 238 -3.42 -13.67 15.93
N ILE A 239 -4.48 -14.47 15.90
CA ILE A 239 -4.45 -15.92 15.60
C ILE A 239 -5.30 -16.27 14.37
N ALA A 240 -5.94 -15.30 13.71
CA ALA A 240 -6.83 -15.55 12.58
C ALA A 240 -6.13 -16.29 11.44
N GLY A 241 -4.87 -15.91 11.14
CA GLY A 241 -4.06 -16.61 10.14
C GLY A 241 -3.79 -18.08 10.52
N ALA A 242 -3.51 -18.36 11.80
CA ALA A 242 -3.27 -19.73 12.27
C ALA A 242 -4.53 -20.60 12.23
N LEU A 243 -5.71 -19.98 12.33
CA LEU A 243 -7.02 -20.64 12.25
C LEU A 243 -7.61 -20.66 10.83
N ALA A 244 -6.90 -20.14 9.83
CA ALA A 244 -7.39 -19.96 8.46
C ALA A 244 -8.70 -19.13 8.38
N LEU A 245 -8.86 -18.17 9.30
CA LEU A 245 -9.97 -17.21 9.35
C LEU A 245 -9.56 -15.82 8.83
N ALA A 246 -8.29 -15.62 8.51
CA ALA A 246 -7.83 -14.42 7.84
C ALA A 246 -8.36 -14.41 6.40
N VAL A 247 -9.22 -13.44 6.11
CA VAL A 247 -9.81 -13.21 4.78
C VAL A 247 -9.33 -11.86 4.28
N ASP A 248 -9.09 -11.76 2.97
CA ASP A 248 -8.75 -10.51 2.32
C ASP A 248 -10.01 -9.92 1.69
N GLY A 249 -10.56 -8.88 2.31
CA GLY A 249 -11.71 -8.14 1.82
C GLY A 249 -11.47 -6.63 1.77
N LEU A 250 -12.43 -5.91 1.20
CA LEU A 250 -12.33 -4.47 0.96
C LEU A 250 -12.24 -3.63 2.25
N ALA A 251 -12.58 -4.19 3.42
CA ALA A 251 -12.60 -3.50 4.70
C ALA A 251 -11.55 -4.03 5.71
N GLY A 252 -10.46 -4.65 5.22
CA GLY A 252 -9.44 -5.27 6.08
C GLY A 252 -9.80 -6.68 6.54
N GLY A 253 -10.71 -7.31 5.79
CA GLY A 253 -11.39 -8.59 6.04
C GLY A 253 -12.55 -8.76 5.06
#